data_AF-A0A3D3I9L5-F1
#
_entry.id   AF-A0A3D3I9L5-F1
#
_cell.length_a   1.000
_cell.length_b   1.000
_cell.length_c   1.000
_cell.angle_alpha   90.00
_cell.angle_beta   90.00
_cell.angle_gamma   90.00
#
_symmetry.space_group_name_H-M   'P 1'
#
loop_
_entity.id
_entity.type
_entity.pdbx_description
1 polymer ?
#
loop_
_entity_poly.entity_id
_entity_poly.type
_entity_poly.pdbx_seq_one_letter_code
_entity_poly.pdbx_strand_id
1 'polypeptide(L)'
;MILLFFLTASRLVSANYVFIPMDNKQSNHLKAYGIAYWILKNDIEVDWLLNYRGGSFMCKYQPAIQNELVIRGVSFEIISDA
;
A
#
# COMPACT_ATOMS: atom_id res chain seq x y z
N MET A 1 -36.84 10.22 -4.79
CA MET A 1 -36.55 8.92 -5.44
C MET A 1 -35.16 8.88 -6.09
N ILE A 2 -34.78 9.86 -6.93
CA ILE A 2 -33.44 9.94 -7.56
C ILE A 2 -32.29 10.04 -6.53
N LEU A 3 -32.43 10.84 -5.47
CA LEU A 3 -31.40 11.00 -4.44
C LEU A 3 -31.11 9.68 -3.69
N LEU A 4 -32.13 8.85 -3.47
CA LEU A 4 -32.01 7.56 -2.80
C LEU A 4 -31.25 6.53 -3.66
N PHE A 5 -31.38 6.62 -4.99
CA PHE A 5 -30.66 5.78 -5.95
C PHE A 5 -29.16 6.13 -6.02
N PHE A 6 -28.80 7.41 -5.90
CA PHE A 6 -27.39 7.84 -5.83
C PHE A 6 -26.69 7.39 -4.53
N LEU A 7 -27.42 7.34 -3.41
CA LEU A 7 -26.89 6.92 -2.11
C LEU A 7 -26.63 5.40 -2.00
N THR A 8 -27.29 4.57 -2.82
CA THR A 8 -27.05 3.12 -2.85
C THR A 8 -25.94 2.72 -3.83
N ALA A 9 -25.66 3.53 -4.85
CA ALA A 9 -24.62 3.27 -5.85
C ALA A 9 -23.19 3.56 -5.35
N SER A 10 -23.03 4.34 -4.26
CA SER A 10 -21.70 4.73 -3.74
C SER A 10 -20.94 3.62 -3.00
N ARG A 11 -21.50 2.41 -2.88
CA ARG A 11 -20.90 1.29 -2.14
C ARG A 11 -19.94 0.40 -2.96
N LEU A 12 -19.62 0.77 -4.20
CA LEU A 12 -18.83 -0.09 -5.12
C LEU A 12 -17.35 0.29 -5.24
N VAL A 13 -16.85 1.21 -4.41
CA VAL A 13 -15.43 1.59 -4.43
C VAL A 13 -14.66 0.74 -3.44
N SER A 14 -14.00 -0.31 -3.94
CA SER A 14 -12.97 -1.04 -3.18
C SER A 14 -11.63 -0.34 -3.36
N ALA A 15 -10.91 -0.13 -2.25
CA ALA A 15 -9.55 0.39 -2.26
C ALA A 15 -8.56 -0.77 -2.17
N ASN A 16 -7.64 -0.85 -3.12
CA ASN A 16 -6.49 -1.74 -2.99
C ASN A 16 -5.39 -1.06 -2.17
N TYR A 17 -4.64 -1.86 -1.43
CA TYR A 17 -3.48 -1.44 -0.65
C TYR A 17 -2.24 -2.21 -1.12
N VAL A 18 -1.10 -1.55 -1.03
CA VAL A 18 0.21 -2.20 -1.14
C VAL A 18 0.71 -2.44 0.28
N PHE A 19 0.96 -3.70 0.58
CA PHE A 19 1.56 -4.14 1.83
C PHE A 19 3.02 -4.54 1.59
N ILE A 20 3.93 -3.94 2.34
CA ILE A 20 5.37 -4.21 2.26
C ILE A 20 5.76 -4.97 3.54
N PRO A 21 5.91 -6.31 3.49
CA PRO A 21 6.34 -7.08 4.66
C PRO A 21 7.74 -6.66 5.08
N MET A 22 8.00 -6.63 6.39
CA MET A 22 9.33 -6.37 6.96
C MET A 22 9.85 -7.55 7.80
N ASP A 23 9.20 -8.71 7.69
CA ASP A 23 9.66 -9.99 8.24
C ASP A 23 10.60 -10.70 7.26
N ASN A 24 10.94 -11.96 7.57
CA ASN A 24 11.87 -12.79 6.80
C ASN A 24 11.48 -13.01 5.32
N LYS A 25 10.28 -12.59 4.87
CA LYS A 25 9.88 -12.65 3.46
C LYS A 25 10.35 -11.45 2.63
N GLN A 26 10.88 -10.41 3.28
CA GLN A 26 11.35 -9.22 2.58
C GLN A 26 12.69 -9.47 1.90
N SER A 27 12.73 -9.31 0.57
CA SER A 27 13.96 -9.46 -0.22
C SER A 27 15.00 -8.40 0.11
N ASN A 28 14.59 -7.18 0.48
CA ASN A 28 15.51 -6.11 0.81
C ASN A 28 14.92 -5.08 1.79
N HIS A 29 15.18 -5.27 3.09
CA HIS A 29 14.66 -4.38 4.14
C HIS A 29 15.16 -2.94 4.01
N LEU A 30 16.44 -2.72 3.70
CA LEU A 30 17.00 -1.37 3.61
C LEU A 30 16.37 -0.58 2.46
N LYS A 31 16.19 -1.22 1.30
CA LYS A 31 15.48 -0.61 0.18
C LYS A 31 14.00 -0.39 0.48
N ALA A 32 13.35 -1.25 1.27
CA ALA A 32 11.97 -1.06 1.70
C ALA A 32 11.80 0.24 2.51
N TYR A 33 12.72 0.56 3.44
CA TYR A 33 12.74 1.87 4.10
C TYR A 33 12.94 3.01 3.09
N GLY A 34 13.82 2.82 2.10
CA GLY A 34 14.01 3.79 1.01
C GLY A 34 12.74 4.01 0.18
N ILE A 35 11.92 2.97 -0.03
CA ILE A 35 10.62 3.07 -0.67
C ILE A 35 9.64 3.83 0.22
N ALA A 36 9.55 3.51 1.52
CA ALA A 36 8.67 4.23 2.44
C ALA A 36 8.98 5.74 2.44
N TYR A 37 10.27 6.10 2.48
CA TYR A 37 10.70 7.49 2.35
C TYR A 37 10.35 8.09 0.97
N TRP A 38 10.56 7.34 -0.12
CA TRP A 38 10.21 7.80 -1.47
C TRP A 38 8.70 8.04 -1.62
N ILE A 39 7.84 7.20 -1.05
CA ILE A 39 6.38 7.37 -1.03
C ILE A 39 6.01 8.69 -0.33
N LEU A 40 6.54 8.91 0.89
CA LEU A 40 6.33 10.15 1.64
C LEU A 40 6.79 11.39 0.87
N LYS A 41 7.89 11.28 0.11
CA LYS A 41 8.44 12.37 -0.72
C LYS A 41 7.60 12.69 -1.96
N ASN A 42 6.65 11.82 -2.32
CA ASN A 42 5.66 12.06 -3.36
C ASN A 42 4.31 12.51 -2.78
N ASP A 43 4.29 12.99 -1.52
CA ASP A 43 3.09 13.45 -0.81
C ASP A 43 2.01 12.36 -0.66
N ILE A 44 2.45 11.09 -0.62
CA ILE A 44 1.58 9.93 -0.38
C ILE A 44 1.83 9.42 1.04
N GLU A 45 0.76 9.17 1.77
CA GLU A 45 0.82 8.62 3.11
C GLU A 45 1.28 7.15 3.11
N VAL A 46 2.07 6.80 4.13
CA VAL A 46 2.48 5.43 4.41
C VAL A 46 2.15 5.12 5.87
N ASP A 47 1.47 4.00 6.10
CA ASP A 47 1.19 3.48 7.43
C ASP A 47 2.39 2.66 7.88
N TRP A 48 2.89 2.93 9.10
CA TRP A 48 3.91 2.11 9.74
C TRP A 48 3.27 1.18 10.78
N LEU A 49 3.33 -0.11 10.51
CA LEU A 49 2.74 -1.16 11.33
C LEU A 49 3.77 -1.65 12.36
N LEU A 50 4.12 -0.80 13.32
CA LEU A 50 5.22 -0.92 14.30
C LEU A 50 5.39 -2.32 14.94
N ASN A 51 4.30 -3.04 15.21
CA ASN A 51 4.32 -4.34 15.88
C ASN A 51 3.73 -5.47 15.03
N TYR A 52 3.69 -5.29 13.70
CA TYR A 52 3.17 -6.29 12.78
C TYR A 52 4.21 -6.66 11.74
N ARG A 53 4.48 -7.97 11.60
CA ARG A 53 5.41 -8.56 10.62
C ARG A 53 6.72 -7.76 10.47
N GLY A 54 7.37 -7.44 11.60
CA GLY A 54 8.68 -6.77 11.62
C GLY A 54 8.65 -5.25 11.42
N GLY A 55 7.51 -4.60 11.65
CA GLY A 55 7.37 -3.16 11.41
C GLY A 55 7.03 -2.86 9.96
N SER A 56 6.11 -3.64 9.37
CA SER A 56 5.70 -3.52 7.96
C SER A 56 5.18 -2.14 7.58
N PHE A 57 5.15 -1.87 6.27
CA PHE A 57 4.54 -0.66 5.73
C PHE A 57 3.29 -0.99 4.92
N MET A 58 2.34 -0.07 4.90
CA MET A 58 1.16 -0.15 4.04
C MET A 58 0.89 1.21 3.40
N CYS A 59 0.35 1.23 2.19
CA CYS A 59 -0.11 2.45 1.55
C CYS A 59 -1.21 2.14 0.53
N LYS A 60 -1.94 3.16 0.08
CA LYS A 60 -2.91 3.00 -1.00
C LYS A 60 -2.21 2.53 -2.26
N TYR A 61 -2.83 1.59 -2.96
CA TYR A 61 -2.32 1.09 -4.22
C TYR A 61 -2.25 2.21 -5.26
N GLN A 62 -1.07 2.37 -5.85
CA GLN A 62 -0.84 3.16 -7.05
C GLN A 62 0.11 2.40 -7.98
N PRO A 63 -0.13 2.38 -9.30
CA PRO A 63 0.75 1.70 -10.25
C PRO A 63 2.22 2.16 -10.16
N ALA A 64 2.45 3.44 -9.88
CA ALA A 64 3.79 4.00 -9.71
C ALA A 64 4.57 3.36 -8.54
N ILE A 65 3.89 3.13 -7.41
CA ILE A 65 4.50 2.50 -6.22
C ILE A 65 4.84 1.03 -6.52
N GLN A 66 3.91 0.30 -7.14
CA GLN A 66 4.15 -1.08 -7.55
C GLN A 66 5.36 -1.19 -8.47
N ASN A 67 5.46 -0.32 -9.48
CA ASN A 67 6.58 -0.31 -10.42
C ASN A 67 7.90 -0.04 -9.69
N GLU A 68 7.93 0.93 -8.78
CA GLU A 68 9.14 1.27 -8.03
C GLU A 68 9.60 0.11 -7.12
N LEU A 69 8.66 -0.59 -6.48
CA LEU A 69 8.93 -1.79 -5.68
C LEU A 69 9.57 -2.90 -6.54
N VAL A 70 9.02 -3.15 -7.72
CA VAL A 70 9.56 -4.14 -8.68
C VAL A 70 10.96 -3.73 -9.13
N ILE A 71 11.16 -2.48 -9.57
CA ILE A 71 12.45 -1.97 -10.04
C ILE A 71 13.53 -2.08 -8.97
N ARG A 72 13.19 -1.79 -7.70
CA ARG A 72 14.14 -1.85 -6.59
C ARG A 72 14.31 -3.24 -5.99
N GLY A 73 13.47 -4.20 -6.39
CA GLY A 73 13.50 -5.58 -5.90
C GLY A 73 13.07 -5.68 -4.43
N VAL A 74 11.99 -4.98 -4.06
CA VAL A 74 11.38 -5.02 -2.73
C VAL A 74 10.11 -5.88 -2.80
N SER A 75 10.00 -6.87 -1.92
CA SER A 75 8.81 -7.74 -1.84
C SER A 75 7.59 -6.93 -1.37
N PHE A 76 6.44 -7.17 -1.99
CA PHE A 76 5.15 -6.57 -1.63
C PHE A 76 3.98 -7.49 -1.95
N GLU A 77 2.83 -7.21 -1.35
CA GLU A 77 1.55 -7.88 -1.58
C GLU A 77 0.50 -6.81 -1.92
N ILE A 78 -0.41 -7.09 -2.86
CA ILE A 78 -1.58 -6.24 -3.12
C ILE A 78 -2.75 -6.82 -2.36
N ILE A 79 -3.32 -6.04 -1.45
CA ILE A 79 -4.46 -6.42 -0.62
C ILE A 79 -5.68 -5.66 -1.12
N SER A 80 -6.77 -6.35 -1.43
CA SER A 80 -8.05 -5.71 -1.76
C SER A 80 -8.88 -5.54 -0.49
N ASP A 81 -9.53 -4.38 -0.36
CA ASP A 81 -10.59 -4.19 0.64
C ASP A 81 -11.86 -4.89 0.12
N ALA A 82 -12.38 -5.86 0.88
CA ALA A 82 -13.43 -6.79 0.45
C ALA A 82 -14.85 -6.23 0.66
#